data_AF-A0A925BGY7-F1
#
_entry.id   AF-A0A925BGY7-F1
#
_cell.length_a   1.000
_cell.length_b   1.000
_cell.length_c   1.000
_cell.angle_alpha   90.00
_cell.angle_beta   90.00
_cell.angle_gamma   90.00
#
_symmetry.space_group_name_H-M   'P 1'
#
loop_
_entity.id
_entity.type
_entity.pdbx_description
1 polymer ?
#
loop_
_entity_poly.entity_id
_entity_poly.type
_entity_poly.pdbx_seq_one_letter_code
_entity_poly.pdbx_strand_id
1 'polypeptide(L)'
;MRKRLRLQYAYLLEAALVGVFFVQALRFLIGTLYSHIASAGIVINIDPASVPAGTGGVVDPAAVTNEVTFVLIMIGLPLLTLLFGRWRWWLVVGAALVAIGRALMFGQTSLTPTLAAALAVGGGLLYISSLIRHRAQTLP
;
A
#
# COMPACT_ATOMS: atom_id res chain seq x y z
N MET A 1 -30.56 -17.89 14.63
CA MET A 1 -29.26 -18.42 14.15
C MET A 1 -28.84 -17.93 12.75
N ARG A 2 -29.74 -17.76 11.75
CA ARG A 2 -29.36 -17.31 10.37
C ARG A 2 -28.58 -15.97 10.27
N LYS A 3 -28.82 -15.01 11.17
CA LYS A 3 -28.10 -13.72 11.17
C LYS A 3 -26.60 -13.85 11.50
N ARG A 4 -26.19 -14.84 12.30
CA ARG A 4 -24.77 -15.05 12.66
C ARG A 4 -23.96 -15.64 11.50
N LEU A 5 -24.56 -16.54 10.72
CA LEU A 5 -23.95 -17.12 9.51
C LEU A 5 -23.67 -16.05 8.45
N ARG A 6 -24.62 -15.13 8.21
CA ARG A 6 -24.44 -14.03 7.24
C ARG A 6 -23.26 -13.10 7.57
N LEU A 7 -23.05 -12.79 8.85
CA LEU A 7 -21.94 -11.94 9.29
C LEU A 7 -20.58 -12.62 9.10
N GLN A 8 -20.48 -13.95 9.31
CA GLN A 8 -19.23 -14.68 9.09
C GLN A 8 -18.79 -14.65 7.62
N TYR A 9 -19.72 -14.80 6.67
CA TYR A 9 -19.39 -14.69 5.24
C TYR A 9 -18.93 -13.28 4.85
N ALA A 10 -19.49 -12.23 5.46
CA ALA A 10 -19.08 -10.85 5.21
C ALA A 10 -17.63 -10.59 5.66
N TYR A 11 -17.26 -11.04 6.87
CA TYR A 11 -15.87 -10.92 7.35
C TYR A 11 -14.88 -11.74 6.52
N LEU A 12 -15.29 -12.92 6.03
CA LEU A 12 -14.47 -13.73 5.15
C LEU A 12 -14.23 -13.02 3.80
N LEU A 13 -15.29 -12.44 3.23
CA LEU A 13 -15.23 -11.72 1.95
C LEU A 13 -14.41 -10.43 2.07
N GLU A 14 -14.57 -9.67 3.15
CA GLU A 14 -13.74 -8.50 3.45
C GLU A 14 -12.26 -8.87 3.51
N ALA A 15 -11.90 -9.88 4.30
CA ALA A 15 -10.52 -10.33 4.42
C ALA A 15 -9.95 -10.85 3.09
N ALA A 16 -10.75 -11.56 2.30
CA ALA A 16 -10.36 -12.03 0.98
C ALA A 16 -10.11 -10.86 0.00
N LEU A 17 -11.01 -9.86 -0.04
CA LEU A 17 -10.86 -8.68 -0.88
C LEU A 17 -9.63 -7.86 -0.49
N VAL A 18 -9.47 -7.57 0.80
CA VAL A 18 -8.30 -6.84 1.31
C VAL A 18 -7.02 -7.60 0.98
N GLY A 19 -7.00 -8.93 1.14
CA GLY A 19 -5.85 -9.76 0.78
C GLY A 19 -5.51 -9.72 -0.71
N VAL A 20 -6.50 -9.82 -1.59
CA VAL A 20 -6.29 -9.74 -3.05
C VAL A 20 -5.78 -8.36 -3.46
N PHE A 21 -6.38 -7.28 -2.95
CA PHE A 21 -5.92 -5.92 -3.25
C PHE A 21 -4.53 -5.65 -2.73
N PHE A 22 -4.21 -6.14 -1.54
CA PHE A 22 -2.88 -6.06 -0.97
C PHE A 22 -1.83 -6.73 -1.86
N VAL A 23 -2.05 -7.98 -2.28
CA VAL A 23 -1.08 -8.72 -3.12
C VAL A 23 -0.91 -8.05 -4.49
N GLN A 24 -2.00 -7.58 -5.09
CA GLN A 24 -1.94 -6.87 -6.37
C GLN A 24 -1.15 -5.55 -6.25
N ALA A 25 -1.45 -4.75 -5.22
CA ALA A 25 -0.75 -3.50 -4.96
C ALA A 25 0.74 -3.73 -4.65
N LEU A 26 1.06 -4.77 -3.88
CA LEU A 26 2.44 -5.15 -3.55
C LEU A 26 3.23 -5.52 -4.81
N ARG A 27 2.64 -6.36 -5.68
CA ARG A 27 3.28 -6.73 -6.94
C ARG A 27 3.55 -5.51 -7.83
N PHE A 28 2.57 -4.63 -7.95
CA PHE A 28 2.71 -3.39 -8.70
C PHE A 28 3.78 -2.47 -8.11
N LEU A 29 3.79 -2.31 -6.78
CA LEU A 29 4.73 -1.45 -6.07
C LEU A 29 6.17 -1.92 -6.28
N ILE A 30 6.43 -3.22 -6.15
CA ILE A 30 7.78 -3.79 -6.38
C ILE A 30 8.23 -3.53 -7.82
N GLY A 31 7.36 -3.80 -8.80
CA GLY A 31 7.70 -3.62 -10.22
C GLY A 31 7.96 -2.16 -10.61
N THR A 32 7.19 -1.23 -10.04
CA THR A 32 7.34 0.20 -10.31
C THR A 32 8.56 0.78 -9.60
N LEU A 33 8.76 0.50 -8.31
CA LEU A 33 9.95 0.95 -7.57
C LEU A 33 11.24 0.46 -8.23
N TYR A 34 11.28 -0.83 -8.61
CA TYR A 34 12.45 -1.38 -9.28
C TYR A 34 12.77 -0.63 -10.59
N SER A 35 11.76 -0.43 -11.43
CA SER A 35 11.90 0.30 -12.69
C SER A 35 12.31 1.76 -12.49
N HIS A 36 11.72 2.43 -11.49
CA HIS A 36 12.00 3.83 -11.18
C HIS A 36 13.42 4.01 -10.63
N ILE A 37 13.87 3.14 -9.72
CA ILE A 37 15.24 3.16 -9.18
C ILE A 37 16.25 2.89 -10.30
N ALA A 38 15.98 1.92 -11.17
CA ALA A 38 16.84 1.64 -12.32
C ALA A 38 16.94 2.85 -13.27
N SER A 39 15.80 3.49 -13.57
CA SER A 39 15.74 4.69 -14.41
C SER A 39 16.53 5.85 -13.78
N ALA A 40 16.30 6.15 -12.50
CA ALA A 40 17.03 7.19 -11.79
C ALA A 40 18.55 6.93 -11.76
N GLY A 41 18.97 5.67 -11.57
CA GLY A 41 20.39 5.29 -11.61
C GLY A 41 21.06 5.59 -12.95
N ILE A 42 20.34 5.45 -14.06
CA ILE A 42 20.83 5.80 -15.40
C ILE A 42 20.87 7.32 -15.58
N VAL A 43 19.79 8.01 -15.21
CA VAL A 43 19.62 9.46 -15.41
C VAL A 43 20.66 10.28 -14.65
N ILE A 44 21.10 9.83 -13.46
CA ILE A 44 22.15 10.51 -12.67
C ILE A 44 23.48 10.61 -13.45
N ASN A 45 23.73 9.69 -14.38
CA ASN A 45 25.00 9.59 -15.11
C ASN A 45 24.96 10.19 -16.52
N ILE A 46 23.82 10.77 -16.93
CA ILE A 46 23.61 11.33 -18.26
C ILE A 46 23.36 12.84 -18.13
N ASP A 47 23.87 13.63 -19.07
CA ASP A 47 23.58 15.07 -19.13
C ASP A 47 22.07 15.30 -19.32
N PRO A 48 21.37 15.99 -18.40
CA PRO A 48 19.94 16.28 -18.52
C PRO A 48 19.56 16.99 -19.83
N ALA A 49 20.48 17.78 -20.40
CA ALA A 49 20.26 18.48 -21.68
C ALA A 49 20.20 17.54 -22.89
N SER A 50 20.70 16.31 -22.76
CA SER A 50 20.71 15.29 -23.82
C SER A 50 19.42 14.46 -23.89
N VAL A 51 18.53 14.58 -22.89
CA VAL A 51 17.27 13.84 -22.82
C VAL A 51 16.12 14.75 -23.28
N PRO A 52 15.44 14.43 -24.40
CA PRO A 52 14.27 15.18 -24.82
C PRO A 52 13.20 15.21 -23.73
N ALA A 53 12.64 16.39 -23.47
CA ALA A 53 11.55 16.55 -22.52
C ALA A 53 10.36 15.65 -22.92
N GLY A 54 9.80 14.92 -21.96
CA GLY A 54 8.68 14.00 -22.19
C GLY A 54 9.08 12.61 -22.68
N THR A 55 10.36 12.24 -22.64
CA THR A 55 10.80 10.86 -22.90
C THR A 55 10.17 9.91 -21.88
N GLY A 56 9.32 9.00 -22.37
CA GLY A 56 8.64 8.02 -21.53
C GLY A 56 9.61 7.08 -20.81
N GLY A 57 9.38 6.84 -19.52
CA GLY A 57 10.21 5.96 -18.70
C GLY A 57 11.39 6.65 -18.01
N VAL A 58 11.63 7.94 -18.29
CA VAL A 58 12.60 8.76 -17.54
C VAL A 58 11.94 9.23 -16.25
N VAL A 59 12.53 8.86 -15.12
CA VAL A 59 12.05 9.26 -13.79
C VAL A 59 13.12 10.11 -13.12
N ASP A 60 12.70 11.26 -12.58
CA ASP A 60 13.57 12.17 -11.83
C ASP A 60 14.05 11.47 -10.53
N PRO A 61 15.36 11.43 -10.25
CA PRO A 61 15.90 10.92 -8.99
C PRO A 61 15.27 11.53 -7.73
N ALA A 62 14.85 12.80 -7.77
CA ALA A 62 14.16 13.44 -6.65
C ALA A 62 12.79 12.81 -6.39
N ALA A 63 12.06 12.44 -7.44
CA ALA A 63 10.78 11.76 -7.32
C ALA A 63 10.94 10.35 -6.72
N VAL A 64 11.97 9.61 -7.14
CA VAL A 64 12.27 8.27 -6.57
C VAL A 64 12.59 8.35 -5.08
N THR A 65 13.34 9.38 -4.66
CA THR A 65 13.63 9.59 -3.23
C THR A 65 12.35 9.78 -2.43
N ASN A 66 11.42 10.61 -2.92
CA ASN A 66 10.12 10.81 -2.28
C ASN A 66 9.28 9.51 -2.22
N GLU A 67 9.27 8.72 -3.29
CA GLU A 67 8.58 7.42 -3.32
C GLU A 67 9.15 6.45 -2.29
N VAL A 68 10.47 6.31 -2.22
CA VAL A 68 11.14 5.42 -1.24
C VAL A 68 10.88 5.89 0.18
N THR A 69 10.99 7.19 0.48
CA THR A 69 10.68 7.73 1.80
C THR A 69 9.22 7.46 2.19
N PHE A 70 8.27 7.66 1.27
CA PHE A 70 6.87 7.39 1.53
C PHE A 70 6.61 5.91 1.80
N VAL A 71 7.23 5.01 1.03
CA VAL A 71 7.14 3.56 1.23
C VAL A 71 7.68 3.16 2.60
N LEU A 72 8.81 3.71 3.03
CA LEU A 72 9.36 3.46 4.37
C LEU A 72 8.39 3.86 5.48
N ILE A 73 7.76 5.03 5.35
CA ILE A 73 6.72 5.49 6.30
C ILE A 73 5.53 4.52 6.30
N MET A 74 5.06 4.07 5.12
CA MET A 74 3.93 3.15 5.00
C MET A 74 4.23 1.74 5.53
N ILE A 75 5.47 1.26 5.43
CA ILE A 75 5.90 -0.01 6.04
C ILE A 75 5.97 0.11 7.58
N GLY A 76 6.22 1.32 8.11
CA GLY A 76 6.16 1.60 9.55
C GLY A 76 4.74 1.65 10.13
N LEU A 77 3.72 1.85 9.29
CA LEU A 77 2.30 1.95 9.68
C LEU A 77 1.79 0.78 10.54
N PRO A 78 2.07 -0.50 10.25
CA PRO A 78 1.71 -1.62 11.14
C PRO A 78 2.28 -1.51 12.57
N LEU A 79 3.37 -0.77 12.82
CA LEU A 79 3.88 -0.56 14.18
C LEU A 79 2.90 0.24 15.05
N LEU A 80 2.04 1.07 14.44
CA LEU A 80 0.96 1.76 15.17
C LEU A 80 -0.01 0.78 15.83
N THR A 81 -0.13 -0.44 15.31
CA THR A 81 -0.94 -1.48 15.95
C THR A 81 -0.39 -1.93 17.29
N LEU A 82 0.91 -1.72 17.58
CA LEU A 82 1.47 -1.98 18.91
C LEU A 82 0.91 -0.98 19.93
N LEU A 83 0.97 0.31 19.60
CA LEU A 83 0.49 1.43 20.42
C LEU A 83 -1.03 1.39 20.62
N PHE A 84 -1.80 1.19 19.54
CA PHE A 84 -3.26 1.37 19.56
C PHE A 84 -4.10 0.10 19.44
N GLY A 85 -3.48 -1.09 19.38
CA GLY A 85 -4.19 -2.32 18.99
C GLY A 85 -5.17 -2.93 20.00
N ARG A 86 -5.63 -2.18 21.01
CA ARG A 86 -6.85 -2.51 21.78
C ARG A 86 -8.12 -2.00 21.09
N TRP A 87 -7.98 -1.09 20.12
CA TRP A 87 -9.11 -0.44 19.47
C TRP A 87 -9.51 -1.18 18.18
N ARG A 88 -10.68 -1.85 18.20
CA ARG A 88 -11.22 -2.63 17.07
C ARG A 88 -11.40 -1.84 15.75
N TRP A 89 -11.49 -0.52 15.81
CA TRP A 89 -11.72 0.34 14.65
C TRP A 89 -10.51 0.40 13.71
N TRP A 90 -9.31 0.01 14.16
CA TRP A 90 -8.12 -0.06 13.29
C TRP A 90 -8.28 -1.02 12.11
N LEU A 91 -9.10 -2.06 12.24
CA LEU A 91 -9.42 -2.96 11.10
C LEU A 91 -10.11 -2.18 9.98
N VAL A 92 -11.07 -1.32 10.33
CA VAL A 92 -11.80 -0.49 9.36
C VAL A 92 -10.86 0.53 8.72
N VAL A 93 -9.96 1.13 9.50
CA VAL A 93 -8.94 2.05 8.98
C VAL A 93 -8.03 1.35 7.97
N GLY A 94 -7.53 0.16 8.29
CA GLY A 94 -6.70 -0.63 7.38
C GLY A 94 -7.42 -0.97 6.08
N ALA A 95 -8.64 -1.51 6.18
CA ALA A 95 -9.46 -1.85 5.02
C ALA A 95 -9.76 -0.61 4.14
N ALA A 96 -10.08 0.53 4.77
CA ALA A 96 -10.32 1.79 4.08
C ALA A 96 -9.06 2.28 3.34
N LEU A 97 -7.87 2.21 3.98
CA LEU A 97 -6.61 2.57 3.34
C LEU A 97 -6.29 1.69 2.12
N VAL A 98 -6.56 0.38 2.21
CA VAL A 98 -6.42 -0.53 1.05
C VAL A 98 -7.37 -0.13 -0.08
N ALA A 99 -8.65 0.09 0.24
CA ALA A 99 -9.64 0.45 -0.76
C ALA A 99 -9.34 1.80 -1.43
N ILE A 100 -8.97 2.81 -0.63
CA ILE A 100 -8.60 4.15 -1.11
C ILE A 100 -7.35 4.07 -1.96
N GLY A 101 -6.28 3.43 -1.47
CA GLY A 101 -5.05 3.25 -2.24
C GLY A 101 -5.33 2.53 -3.56
N ARG A 102 -6.18 1.49 -3.54
CA ARG A 102 -6.57 0.77 -4.76
C ARG A 102 -7.33 1.65 -5.75
N ALA A 103 -8.25 2.48 -5.27
CA ALA A 103 -8.99 3.43 -6.11
C ALA A 103 -8.07 4.49 -6.72
N LEU A 104 -7.15 5.04 -5.92
CA LEU A 104 -6.19 6.06 -6.34
C LEU A 104 -5.21 5.55 -7.40
N MET A 105 -4.88 4.25 -7.42
CA MET A 105 -4.03 3.67 -8.47
C MET A 105 -4.64 3.78 -9.88
N PHE A 106 -5.96 3.90 -10.00
CA PHE A 106 -6.66 4.01 -11.29
C PHE A 106 -7.18 5.42 -11.58
N GLY A 107 -7.28 6.27 -10.56
CA GLY A 107 -7.74 7.64 -10.72
C GLY A 107 -6.66 8.54 -11.31
N GLN A 108 -7.03 9.44 -12.22
CA GLN A 108 -6.20 10.58 -12.58
C GLN A 108 -6.20 11.58 -11.41
N THR A 109 -5.32 11.34 -10.44
CA THR A 109 -5.19 12.17 -9.26
C THR A 109 -3.81 12.82 -9.21
N SER A 110 -3.64 13.79 -8.32
CA SER A 110 -2.33 14.42 -8.07
C SER A 110 -1.30 13.48 -7.43
N LEU A 111 -1.74 12.32 -6.93
CA LEU A 111 -0.85 11.30 -6.37
C LEU A 111 -0.37 10.37 -7.48
N THR A 112 0.92 10.06 -7.47
CA THR A 112 1.48 9.10 -8.40
C THR A 112 0.95 7.69 -8.11
N PRO A 113 0.80 6.82 -9.12
CA PRO A 113 0.32 5.45 -8.93
C PRO A 113 1.19 4.63 -7.95
N THR A 114 2.49 4.94 -7.87
CA THR A 114 3.46 4.37 -6.93
C THR A 114 3.10 4.70 -5.48
N LEU A 115 2.81 5.97 -5.17
CA LEU A 115 2.38 6.40 -3.83
C LEU A 115 1.04 5.78 -3.45
N ALA A 116 0.09 5.72 -4.39
CA ALA A 116 -1.20 5.06 -4.17
C ALA A 116 -1.05 3.56 -3.86
N ALA A 117 -0.14 2.87 -4.56
CA ALA A 117 0.18 1.48 -4.29
C ALA A 117 0.84 1.29 -2.91
N ALA A 118 1.76 2.18 -2.54
CA ALA A 118 2.38 2.17 -1.21
C ALA A 118 1.35 2.36 -0.09
N LEU A 119 0.34 3.22 -0.29
CA LEU A 119 -0.78 3.40 0.63
C LEU A 119 -1.60 2.11 0.78
N ALA A 120 -1.91 1.44 -0.33
CA ALA A 120 -2.64 0.17 -0.32
C ALA A 120 -1.85 -0.95 0.38
N VAL A 121 -0.53 -1.01 0.17
CA VAL A 121 0.35 -1.98 0.85
C VAL A 121 0.41 -1.69 2.35
N GLY A 122 0.65 -0.44 2.75
CA GLY A 122 0.70 -0.03 4.17
C GLY A 122 -0.63 -0.28 4.90
N GLY A 123 -1.75 0.05 4.26
CA GLY A 123 -3.09 -0.25 4.77
C GLY A 123 -3.33 -1.75 4.95
N GLY A 124 -2.87 -2.57 4.01
CA GLY A 124 -3.01 -4.03 4.07
C GLY A 124 -2.17 -4.65 5.17
N LEU A 125 -0.95 -4.17 5.38
CA LEU A 125 -0.11 -4.57 6.51
C LEU A 125 -0.74 -4.21 7.86
N LEU A 126 -1.33 -3.01 7.97
CA LEU A 126 -2.06 -2.61 9.17
C LEU A 126 -3.30 -3.49 9.40
N TYR A 127 -4.05 -3.80 8.34
CA TYR A 127 -5.20 -4.68 8.43
C TYR A 127 -4.81 -6.08 8.91
N ILE A 128 -3.78 -6.68 8.32
CA ILE A 128 -3.32 -8.03 8.67
C ILE A 128 -2.78 -8.07 10.11
N SER A 129 -1.93 -7.10 10.49
CA SER A 129 -1.36 -7.03 11.85
C SER A 129 -2.44 -6.84 12.92
N SER A 130 -3.42 -5.96 12.68
CA SER A 130 -4.56 -5.79 13.59
C SER A 130 -5.43 -7.04 13.67
N LEU A 131 -5.65 -7.76 12.56
CA LEU A 131 -6.42 -9.00 12.54
C LEU A 131 -5.73 -10.13 13.32
N ILE A 132 -4.42 -10.29 13.18
CA ILE A 132 -3.63 -11.27 13.94
C ILE A 132 -3.73 -10.99 15.44
N ARG A 133 -3.54 -9.73 15.86
CA ARG A 133 -3.60 -9.35 17.28
C ARG A 133 -4.97 -9.64 17.91
N HIS A 134 -6.06 -9.32 17.22
CA HIS A 134 -7.39 -9.57 17.74
C HIS A 134 -7.75 -11.06 17.78
N ARG A 135 -7.23 -11.89 16.86
CA ARG A 135 -7.38 -13.35 16.94
C ARG A 135 -6.57 -13.95 18.09
N ALA A 136 -5.35 -13.48 18.34
CA ALA A 136 -4.51 -13.97 19.44
C ALA A 136 -5.16 -13.76 20.81
N GLN A 137 -5.95 -12.69 20.99
CA GLN A 137 -6.66 -12.40 22.25
C GLN A 137 -7.91 -13.28 22.49
N THR A 138 -8.31 -14.10 21.52
CA THR A 138 -9.51 -14.95 21.63
C THR A 138 -9.22 -16.41 21.96
N LEU A 139 -7.95 -16.79 22.11
CA LEU A 139 -7.55 -18.11 22.61
C LEU A 139 -7.23 -17.98 24.12
N PRO A 140 -7.87 -18.77 24.99
CA PRO A 140 -7.60 -18.79 26.43
C PRO A 140 -6.23 -19.38 26.77
#